data_AF-T1AVU9-F1
#
_entry.id   AF-T1AVU9-F1
#
_cell.length_a   1.000
_cell.length_b   1.000
_cell.length_c   1.000
_cell.angle_alpha   90.00
_cell.angle_beta   90.00
_cell.angle_gamma   90.00
#
_symmetry.space_group_name_H-M   'P 1'
#
loop_
_entity.id
_entity.type
_entity.pdbx_description
1 polymer ?
#
loop_
_entity_poly.entity_id
_entity_poly.type
_entity_poly.pdbx_seq_one_letter_code
_entity_poly.pdbx_strand_id
1 'polypeptide(L)'
;MSRPASGALSDRFIPPESVGELQRSLVESHASGVGPPLPRRVVRGLILLRANSLAQGLSGVRPEVIDRLLDYLNRDLVPWVARGRIGRSET
;
A
#
# COMPACT_ATOMS: atom_id res chain seq x y z
N MET A 1 -13.37 -12.99 -13.80
CA MET A 1 -14.01 -11.67 -14.00
C MET A 1 -12.94 -10.60 -13.92
N SER A 2 -12.69 -9.85 -15.00
CA SER A 2 -11.76 -8.71 -15.02
C SER A 2 -12.36 -7.48 -14.33
N ARG A 3 -11.50 -6.62 -13.77
CA ARG A 3 -11.90 -5.38 -13.09
C ARG A 3 -11.14 -4.18 -13.69
N PRO A 4 -11.75 -2.98 -13.73
CA PRO A 4 -11.07 -1.77 -14.17
C PRO A 4 -9.94 -1.37 -13.21
N ALA A 5 -8.91 -0.68 -13.71
CA ALA A 5 -7.85 -0.10 -12.88
C ALA A 5 -8.35 1.16 -12.12
N SER A 6 -7.51 1.77 -11.27
CA SER A 6 -7.87 2.94 -10.46
C SER A 6 -7.18 4.21 -10.96
N GLY A 7 -7.75 5.39 -10.67
CA GLY A 7 -7.19 6.69 -11.05
C GLY A 7 -7.23 6.93 -12.56
N ALA A 8 -6.19 7.54 -13.13
CA ALA A 8 -6.10 7.85 -14.57
C ALA A 8 -6.14 6.62 -15.51
N LEU A 9 -6.15 5.41 -14.96
CA LEU A 9 -6.28 4.15 -15.70
C LEU A 9 -7.68 3.53 -15.58
N SER A 10 -8.65 4.22 -14.98
CA SER A 10 -10.03 3.74 -14.78
C SER A 10 -10.70 3.22 -16.04
N ASP A 11 -10.32 3.78 -17.19
CA ASP A 11 -10.97 3.55 -18.47
C ASP A 11 -10.35 2.36 -19.21
N ARG A 12 -9.28 1.77 -18.65
CA ARG A 12 -8.55 0.67 -19.27
C ARG A 12 -8.93 -0.67 -18.65
N PHE A 13 -9.24 -1.61 -19.53
CA PHE A 13 -9.43 -3.00 -19.19
C PHE A 13 -8.09 -3.66 -18.82
N ILE A 14 -8.09 -4.43 -17.73
CA ILE A 14 -6.92 -5.18 -17.26
C ILE A 14 -7.26 -6.67 -17.32
N PRO A 15 -6.52 -7.47 -18.10
CA PRO A 15 -6.64 -8.93 -18.07
C PRO A 15 -6.33 -9.49 -16.66
N PRO A 16 -7.00 -10.57 -16.21
CA PRO A 16 -6.80 -11.11 -14.86
C PRO A 16 -5.33 -11.48 -14.57
N GLU A 17 -4.60 -11.97 -15.57
CA GLU A 17 -3.19 -12.32 -15.51
C GLU A 17 -2.28 -11.11 -15.23
N SER A 18 -2.68 -9.92 -15.67
CA SER A 18 -1.90 -8.68 -15.50
C SER A 18 -2.18 -7.99 -14.16
N VAL A 19 -3.17 -8.45 -13.38
CA VAL A 19 -3.54 -7.81 -12.10
C VAL A 19 -2.37 -7.78 -11.12
N GLY A 20 -1.57 -8.85 -11.06
CA GLY A 20 -0.41 -8.91 -10.17
C GLY A 20 0.66 -7.87 -10.52
N GLU A 21 0.94 -7.69 -11.81
CA GLU A 21 1.86 -6.67 -12.30
C GLU A 21 1.33 -5.26 -12.04
N LEU A 22 0.05 -5.02 -12.34
CA LEU A 22 -0.60 -3.75 -12.06
C LEU A 22 -0.49 -3.37 -10.58
N GLN A 23 -0.80 -4.29 -9.66
CA GLN A 23 -0.70 -4.03 -8.22
C GLN A 23 0.73 -3.64 -7.81
N ARG A 24 1.75 -4.26 -8.41
CA ARG A 24 3.16 -3.90 -8.18
C ARG A 24 3.46 -2.50 -8.70
N SER A 25 3.14 -2.21 -9.95
CA SER A 25 3.39 -0.90 -10.56
C SER A 25 2.66 0.23 -9.83
N LEU A 26 1.47 -0.02 -9.28
CA LEU A 26 0.75 0.93 -8.42
C LEU A 26 1.55 1.27 -7.16
N VAL A 27 2.12 0.27 -6.47
CA VAL A 27 2.97 0.51 -5.30
C VAL A 27 4.22 1.30 -5.69
N GLU A 28 4.89 0.91 -6.77
CA GLU A 28 6.13 1.56 -7.24
C GLU A 28 5.91 3.02 -7.66
N SER A 29 4.85 3.29 -8.44
CA SER A 29 4.51 4.66 -8.87
C SER A 29 4.11 5.59 -7.71
N HIS A 30 3.64 5.04 -6.59
CA HIS A 30 3.23 5.82 -5.40
C HIS A 30 4.30 5.87 -4.31
N ALA A 31 5.44 5.20 -4.48
CA ALA A 31 6.57 5.23 -3.57
C ALA A 31 7.39 6.54 -3.69
N SER A 32 6.71 7.69 -3.55
CA SER A 32 7.26 9.04 -3.76
C SER A 32 7.83 9.71 -2.49
N GLY A 33 8.24 8.90 -1.51
CA GLY A 33 8.83 9.40 -0.27
C GLY A 33 10.15 10.11 -0.50
N VAL A 34 10.29 11.35 -0.01
CA VAL A 34 11.52 12.15 -0.15
C VAL A 34 12.03 12.63 1.21
N GLY A 35 13.35 12.76 1.33
CA GLY A 35 14.02 13.27 2.53
C GLY A 35 14.35 12.18 3.57
N PRO A 36 14.59 12.58 4.83
CA PRO A 36 15.06 11.66 5.86
C PRO A 36 13.97 10.64 6.27
N PRO A 37 14.37 9.44 6.71
CA PRO A 37 13.43 8.44 7.18
C PRO A 37 12.66 8.93 8.40
N LEU A 38 11.40 8.51 8.50
CA LEU A 38 10.59 8.68 9.69
C LEU A 38 11.19 7.88 10.86
N PRO A 39 11.00 8.34 12.11
CA PRO A 39 11.44 7.57 13.28
C PRO A 39 10.83 6.17 13.29
N ARG A 40 11.61 5.14 13.65
CA ARG A 40 11.17 3.73 13.68
C ARG A 40 9.84 3.53 14.40
N ARG A 41 9.65 4.19 15.55
CA ARG A 41 8.39 4.14 16.34
C ARG A 41 7.16 4.58 15.54
N VAL A 42 7.33 5.60 14.68
CA VAL A 42 6.26 6.13 13.83
C VAL A 42 5.94 5.13 12.73
N VAL A 43 6.96 4.56 12.08
CA VAL A 43 6.76 3.55 11.03
C VAL A 43 6.08 2.31 11.58
N ARG A 44 6.48 1.82 12.76
CA ARG A 44 5.79 0.71 13.44
C ARG A 44 4.34 1.05 13.76
N GLY A 45 4.06 2.27 14.23
CA GLY A 45 2.69 2.76 14.42
C GLY A 45 1.88 2.75 13.13
N LEU A 46 2.46 3.18 12.01
CA LEU A 46 1.80 3.16 10.70
C LEU A 46 1.46 1.72 10.26
N ILE A 47 2.37 0.77 10.44
CA ILE A 47 2.12 -0.65 10.13
C ILE A 47 0.95 -1.17 10.98
N LEU A 48 0.95 -0.90 12.28
CA LEU A 48 -0.11 -1.33 13.19
C LEU A 48 -1.47 -0.74 12.82
N LEU A 49 -1.53 0.57 12.57
CA LEU A 49 -2.75 1.25 12.15
C LEU A 49 -3.29 0.68 10.83
N ARG A 50 -2.39 0.37 9.87
CA ARG A 50 -2.78 -0.24 8.61
C ARG A 50 -3.32 -1.65 8.81
N ALA A 51 -2.65 -2.47 9.60
CA ALA A 51 -3.11 -3.82 9.93
C ALA A 51 -4.50 -3.79 10.59
N ASN A 52 -4.69 -2.91 11.58
CA ASN A 52 -5.97 -2.73 12.27
C ASN A 52 -7.09 -2.28 11.31
N SER A 53 -6.83 -1.30 10.44
CA SER A 53 -7.79 -0.84 9.46
C SER A 53 -8.20 -1.95 8.47
N LEU A 54 -7.25 -2.78 8.03
CA LEU A 54 -7.53 -3.90 7.14
C LEU A 54 -8.32 -5.02 7.85
N ALA A 55 -8.04 -5.25 9.15
CA ALA A 55 -8.72 -6.26 9.97
C ALA A 55 -10.20 -5.95 10.21
N GLN A 56 -10.66 -4.72 9.97
CA GLN A 56 -12.09 -4.38 9.98
C GLN A 56 -12.89 -5.09 8.87
N GLY A 57 -12.22 -5.72 7.89
CA GLY A 57 -12.87 -6.52 6.85
C GLY A 57 -13.49 -5.71 5.70
N LEU A 58 -13.47 -4.38 5.78
CA LEU A 58 -14.10 -3.50 4.79
C LEU A 58 -13.26 -3.28 3.51
N SER A 59 -12.00 -3.74 3.48
CA SER A 59 -11.07 -3.54 2.36
C SER A 59 -10.99 -4.71 1.37
N GLY A 60 -11.57 -5.87 1.69
CA GLY A 60 -11.54 -7.05 0.81
C GLY A 60 -10.14 -7.64 0.55
N VAL A 61 -9.16 -7.34 1.42
CA VAL A 61 -7.80 -7.91 1.33
C VAL A 61 -7.77 -9.35 1.83
N ARG A 62 -6.80 -10.14 1.36
CA ARG A 62 -6.57 -11.48 1.88
C ARG A 62 -6.04 -11.42 3.32
N PRO A 63 -6.47 -12.31 4.24
CA PRO A 63 -5.99 -12.32 5.63
C PRO A 63 -4.46 -12.40 5.75
N GLU A 64 -3.80 -13.14 4.86
CA GLU A 64 -2.33 -13.26 4.81
C GLU A 64 -1.60 -11.91 4.73
N VAL A 65 -2.24 -10.86 4.18
CA VAL A 65 -1.65 -9.52 4.10
C VAL A 65 -1.57 -8.89 5.48
N ILE A 66 -2.59 -9.10 6.32
CA ILE A 66 -2.61 -8.62 7.70
C ILE A 66 -1.55 -9.38 8.51
N ASP A 67 -1.48 -10.70 8.34
CA ASP A 67 -0.47 -11.55 9.01
C ASP A 67 0.96 -11.09 8.67
N ARG A 68 1.24 -10.75 7.41
CA ARG A 68 2.53 -10.21 7.00
C ARG A 68 2.85 -8.86 7.66
N LEU A 69 1.88 -7.97 7.82
CA LEU A 69 2.09 -6.70 8.54
C LEU A 69 2.39 -6.95 10.02
N LEU A 70 1.72 -7.92 10.64
CA LEU A 70 1.99 -8.31 12.03
C LEU A 70 3.36 -8.97 12.19
N ASP A 71 3.77 -9.80 11.23
CA ASP A 71 5.11 -10.39 11.20
C ASP A 71 6.21 -9.33 11.15
N TYR A 72 5.99 -8.23 10.41
CA TYR A 72 6.95 -7.12 10.37
C TYR A 72 7.12 -6.50 11.76
N LEU A 73 6.01 -6.30 12.49
CA LEU A 73 6.05 -5.76 13.85
C LEU A 73 6.72 -6.72 14.84
N ASN A 74 6.39 -8.01 14.77
CA ASN A 74 6.89 -9.03 15.68
C ASN A 74 8.39 -9.30 15.49
N ARG A 75 8.89 -9.13 14.26
CA ARG A 75 10.31 -9.36 13.91
C ARG A 75 11.14 -8.08 13.87
N ASP A 76 10.58 -6.95 14.31
CA ASP A 76 11.17 -5.61 14.25
C ASP A 76 11.71 -5.21 12.84
N LEU A 77 11.04 -5.71 11.80
CA LEU A 77 11.30 -5.39 10.40
C LEU A 77 10.63 -4.05 10.08
N VAL A 78 11.38 -2.97 10.23
CA VAL A 78 10.89 -1.61 10.01
C VAL A 78 11.32 -1.12 8.62
N PRO A 79 10.38 -0.97 7.65
CA PRO A 79 10.70 -0.47 6.33
C PRO A 79 11.24 0.96 6.39
N TRP A 80 12.04 1.33 5.38
CA TRP A 80 12.40 2.72 5.16
C TRP A 80 11.18 3.46 4.63
N VAL A 81 10.72 4.48 5.36
CA VAL A 81 9.57 5.31 4.99
C VAL A 81 9.95 6.77 5.20
N ALA A 82 9.72 7.58 4.18
CA ALA A 82 9.89 9.04 4.24
C ALA A 82 8.55 9.73 3.96
N ARG A 83 8.49 11.05 4.19
CA ARG A 83 7.30 11.84 3.84
C ARG A 83 7.15 11.88 2.32
N GLY A 84 6.03 11.37 1.82
CA GLY A 84 5.61 11.58 0.44
C GLY A 84 5.06 12.99 0.23
N ARG A 85 5.17 13.50 -1.00
CA ARG A 85 4.39 14.65 -1.45
C ARG A 85 3.20 14.11 -2.26
N ILE A 86 1.99 14.41 -1.82
CA ILE A 86 0.78 14.18 -2.62
C ILE A 86 0.66 15.38 -3.57
N GLY A 87 0.86 15.17 -4.86
CA GLY A 87 0.37 16.10 -5.87
C GLY A 87 -1.15 16.04 -5.86
N ARG A 88 -1.82 17.09 -5.39
CA ARG A 88 -3.27 17.22 -5.57
C ARG A 88 -3.53 17.36 -7.06
N SER A 89 -4.19 16.37 -7.67
CA SER A 89 -4.86 16.55 -8.95
C SER A 89 -6.30 16.98 -8.68
N GLU A 90 -6.53 18.29 -8.68
CA GLU A 90 -7.84 18.88 -8.95
C GLU A 90 -7.65 19.84 -10.12
N THR A 91 -7.97 19.37 -11.33
CA THR A 91 -8.47 20.17 -12.46
C THR A 91 -9.37 19.29 -13.31
#